data_AF-A0A7J8F855-F1
#
_entry.id   AF-A0A7J8F855-F1
#
_cell.length_a   1.000
_cell.length_b   1.000
_cell.length_c   1.000
_cell.angle_alpha   90.00
_cell.angle_beta   90.00
_cell.angle_gamma   90.00
#
_symmetry.space_group_name_H-M   'P 1'
#
loop_
_entity.id
_entity.type
_entity.pdbx_description
1 polymer ?
#
loop_
_entity_poly.entity_id
_entity_poly.type
_entity_poly.pdbx_seq_one_letter_code
_entity_poly.pdbx_strand_id
1 'polypeptide(L)'
;MEAVKLVEFDLKQTLTRLMTHLFGDGLDIRWVDCYFPFTHPSFEMEINFHGEWLEVLGCGVMEQQLVNSAGAQDRIGWAFGLGLERLAMILYDIPDIRLFWSEDEPIGGDLVEKVDLIDKFEHPKTRKTSHCYRITYRHMERTLSQKEVRRVHQAVQEAAVQLLAVEGRF
;
A
#
# COMPACT_ATOMS: atom_id res chain seq x y z
N MET A 1 -24.57 17.41 15.89
CA MET A 1 -25.06 16.68 14.69
C MET A 1 -25.00 17.54 13.44
N GLU A 2 -25.34 18.83 13.48
CA GLU A 2 -25.24 19.74 12.34
C GLU A 2 -23.79 20.12 11.97
N ALA A 3 -22.96 20.45 12.96
CA ALA A 3 -21.53 20.78 12.74
C ALA A 3 -20.74 19.64 12.07
N VAL A 4 -20.95 18.38 12.50
CA VAL A 4 -20.30 17.20 11.90
C VAL A 4 -20.63 17.07 10.41
N LYS A 5 -21.90 17.30 10.02
CA LYS A 5 -22.31 17.26 8.61
C LYS A 5 -21.68 18.37 7.78
N LEU A 6 -21.52 19.57 8.34
CA LEU A 6 -20.83 20.67 7.66
C LEU A 6 -19.36 20.36 7.44
N VAL A 7 -18.69 19.80 8.46
CA VAL A 7 -17.28 19.39 8.38
C VAL A 7 -17.09 18.24 7.39
N GLU A 8 -17.99 17.26 7.37
CA GLU A 8 -17.99 16.18 6.37
C GLU A 8 -18.16 16.74 4.95
N PHE A 9 -19.10 17.66 4.74
CA PHE A 9 -19.33 18.27 3.44
C PHE A 9 -18.10 19.03 2.95
N ASP A 10 -17.47 19.83 3.83
CA ASP A 10 -16.25 20.57 3.53
C ASP A 10 -15.08 19.64 3.18
N LEU A 11 -14.89 18.55 3.94
CA LEU A 11 -13.90 17.51 3.66
C LEU A 11 -14.11 16.87 2.28
N LYS A 12 -15.31 16.34 2.02
CA LYS A 12 -15.62 15.65 0.76
C LYS A 12 -15.52 16.59 -0.44
N GLN A 13 -15.98 17.83 -0.30
CA GLN A 13 -15.87 18.84 -1.36
C GLN A 13 -14.40 19.19 -1.64
N THR A 14 -13.59 19.39 -0.61
CA THR A 14 -12.17 19.71 -0.75
C THR A 14 -11.42 18.60 -1.47
N LEU A 15 -11.59 17.35 -1.06
CA LEU A 15 -10.93 16.21 -1.66
C LEU A 15 -11.41 15.92 -3.09
N THR A 16 -12.71 16.08 -3.35
CA THR A 16 -13.25 15.96 -4.72
C THR A 16 -12.59 16.98 -5.64
N ARG A 17 -12.50 18.25 -5.22
CA ARG A 17 -11.85 19.31 -6.01
C ARG A 17 -10.36 19.05 -6.21
N LEU A 18 -9.68 18.53 -5.20
CA LEU A 18 -8.27 18.13 -5.32
C LEU A 18 -8.10 17.05 -6.40
N MET A 19 -8.92 16.00 -6.38
CA MET A 19 -8.84 14.94 -7.39
C MET A 19 -9.20 15.44 -8.78
N THR A 20 -10.25 16.24 -8.93
CA THR A 20 -10.59 16.86 -10.22
C THR A 20 -9.45 17.74 -10.74
N HIS A 21 -8.76 18.47 -9.86
CA HIS A 21 -7.60 19.27 -10.27
C HIS A 21 -6.42 18.43 -10.75
N LEU A 22 -6.17 17.28 -10.11
CA LEU A 22 -5.07 16.38 -10.47
C LEU A 22 -5.34 15.55 -11.72
N PHE A 23 -6.54 14.97 -11.84
CA PHE A 23 -6.87 13.97 -12.86
C PHE A 23 -7.81 14.50 -13.97
N GLY A 24 -8.38 15.69 -13.80
CA GLY A 24 -9.39 16.26 -14.70
C GLY A 24 -10.82 15.80 -14.39
N ASP A 25 -11.77 16.24 -15.22
CA ASP A 25 -13.22 16.06 -14.98
C ASP A 25 -13.76 14.65 -15.33
N GLY A 26 -12.93 13.78 -15.91
CA GLY A 26 -13.34 12.44 -16.38
C GLY A 26 -13.14 11.31 -15.37
N LEU A 27 -12.76 11.62 -14.13
CA LEU A 27 -12.39 10.64 -13.12
C LEU A 27 -13.64 10.08 -12.41
N ASP A 28 -13.85 8.77 -12.49
CA ASP A 28 -14.88 8.09 -11.73
C ASP A 28 -14.39 7.86 -10.29
N ILE A 29 -15.00 8.58 -9.35
CA ILE A 29 -14.71 8.46 -7.91
C ILE A 29 -15.92 7.95 -7.13
N ARG A 30 -15.67 7.24 -6.03
CA ARG A 30 -16.72 6.91 -5.05
C ARG A 30 -16.21 7.04 -3.62
N TRP A 31 -17.14 7.32 -2.72
CA TRP A 31 -16.92 7.35 -1.29
C TRP A 31 -17.41 6.04 -0.67
N VAL A 32 -16.56 5.39 0.11
CA VAL A 32 -16.88 4.15 0.82
C VAL A 32 -16.84 4.42 2.31
N ASP A 33 -17.91 4.08 3.03
CA ASP A 33 -17.92 4.19 4.49
C ASP A 33 -16.95 3.16 5.09
N CYS A 34 -16.07 3.62 5.98
CA CYS A 34 -15.09 2.77 6.63
C CYS A 34 -14.94 3.13 8.12
N TYR A 35 -13.93 2.56 8.78
CA TYR A 35 -13.67 2.80 10.20
C TYR A 35 -12.18 3.03 10.45
N PHE A 36 -11.86 4.16 11.09
CA PHE A 36 -10.56 4.42 11.68
C PHE A 36 -10.73 4.78 13.16
N PRO A 37 -9.83 4.35 14.07
CA PRO A 37 -9.95 4.65 15.50
C PRO A 37 -9.87 6.14 15.89
N PHE A 38 -9.43 7.00 14.97
CA PHE A 38 -9.17 8.41 15.20
C PHE A 38 -10.11 9.35 14.43
N THR A 39 -11.06 8.80 13.66
CA THR A 39 -12.09 9.57 12.93
C THR A 39 -13.46 8.89 12.95
N HIS A 40 -14.53 9.67 13.11
CA HIS A 40 -15.92 9.20 12.99
C HIS A 40 -16.89 10.35 12.61
N PRO A 41 -17.67 10.24 11.52
CA PRO A 41 -17.64 9.17 10.50
C PRO A 41 -16.34 9.18 9.69
N SER A 42 -16.01 8.03 9.09
CA SER A 42 -14.81 7.80 8.29
C SER A 42 -15.17 7.31 6.88
N PHE A 43 -14.34 7.70 5.91
CA PHE A 43 -14.53 7.40 4.50
C PHE A 43 -13.21 7.08 3.81
N GLU A 44 -13.26 6.14 2.88
CA GLU A 44 -12.26 5.95 1.85
C GLU A 44 -12.74 6.59 0.55
N MET A 45 -11.81 7.17 -0.21
CA MET A 45 -12.06 7.55 -1.60
C MET A 45 -11.39 6.53 -2.50
N GLU A 46 -12.18 5.99 -3.43
CA GLU A 46 -11.70 5.08 -4.46
C GLU A 46 -11.84 5.72 -5.83
N ILE A 47 -10.88 5.43 -6.70
CA ILE A 47 -10.85 5.85 -8.11
C ILE A 47 -11.04 4.60 -8.97
N ASN A 48 -11.90 4.67 -10.00
CA ASN A 48 -11.94 3.64 -11.03
C ASN A 48 -10.75 3.82 -11.97
N PHE A 49 -9.87 2.83 -12.00
CA PHE A 49 -8.70 2.80 -12.86
C PHE A 49 -8.64 1.43 -13.55
N HIS A 50 -8.61 1.44 -14.88
CA HIS A 50 -8.64 0.22 -15.70
C HIS A 50 -9.78 -0.77 -15.35
N GLY A 51 -10.92 -0.25 -14.92
CA GLY A 51 -12.10 -1.06 -14.57
C GLY A 51 -12.09 -1.59 -13.14
N GLU A 52 -11.05 -1.33 -12.36
CA GLU A 52 -10.95 -1.70 -10.95
C GLU A 52 -11.08 -0.47 -10.04
N TRP A 53 -11.73 -0.63 -8.88
CA TRP A 53 -11.82 0.42 -7.88
C TRP A 53 -10.63 0.32 -6.93
N LEU A 54 -9.82 1.38 -6.89
CA LEU A 54 -8.62 1.45 -6.07
C LEU A 54 -8.77 2.53 -5.02
N GLU A 55 -8.69 2.15 -3.74
CA GLU A 55 -8.58 3.09 -2.61
C GLU A 55 -7.33 3.95 -2.75
N VAL A 56 -7.46 5.28 -2.69
CA VAL A 56 -6.34 6.22 -2.81
C VAL A 56 -6.11 7.09 -1.57
N LEU A 57 -7.11 7.21 -0.70
CA LEU A 57 -7.00 7.88 0.59
C LEU A 57 -8.06 7.38 1.58
N GLY A 58 -7.73 7.53 2.86
CA GLY A 58 -8.66 7.42 3.99
C GLY A 58 -8.82 8.78 4.67
N CYS A 59 -10.03 9.09 5.14
CA CYS A 59 -10.34 10.38 5.76
C CYS A 59 -11.52 10.29 6.74
N GLY A 60 -11.76 11.35 7.49
CA GLY A 60 -12.97 11.46 8.31
C GLY A 60 -12.96 12.68 9.23
N VAL A 61 -14.05 12.82 9.98
CA VAL A 61 -14.17 13.83 11.04
C VAL A 61 -13.39 13.35 12.26
N MET A 62 -12.45 14.14 12.77
CA MET A 62 -11.57 13.72 13.86
C MET A 62 -12.34 13.41 15.14
N GLU A 63 -11.96 12.34 15.83
CA GLU A 63 -12.51 11.99 17.14
C GLU A 63 -12.29 13.12 18.15
N GLN A 64 -13.37 13.58 18.79
CA GLN A 64 -13.31 14.77 19.65
C GLN A 64 -12.39 14.55 20.87
N GLN A 65 -12.30 13.31 21.38
CA GLN A 65 -11.38 12.98 22.46
C GLN A 65 -9.92 13.24 22.07
N LEU A 66 -9.53 12.91 20.82
CA LEU A 66 -8.19 13.16 20.30
C LEU A 66 -7.93 14.66 20.21
N VAL A 67 -8.85 15.43 19.62
CA VAL A 67 -8.74 16.88 19.47
C VAL A 67 -8.63 17.58 20.83
N ASN A 68 -9.46 17.16 21.80
CA ASN A 68 -9.45 17.70 23.16
C ASN A 68 -8.13 17.38 23.88
N SER A 69 -7.60 16.17 23.71
CA SER A 69 -6.34 15.75 24.34
C SER A 69 -5.13 16.57 23.85
N ALA A 70 -5.22 17.13 22.64
CA ALA A 70 -4.21 18.03 22.06
C ALA A 70 -4.39 19.50 22.49
N GLY A 71 -5.35 19.82 23.36
CA GLY A 71 -5.60 21.17 23.88
C GLY A 71 -6.47 22.06 22.97
N ALA A 72 -7.16 21.47 21.98
CA ALA A 72 -8.01 22.17 21.02
C ALA A 72 -9.50 21.93 21.26
N GLN A 73 -9.94 21.94 22.53
CA GLN A 73 -11.32 21.60 22.92
C GLN A 73 -12.43 22.48 22.32
N ASP A 74 -12.10 23.66 21.78
CA ASP A 74 -13.01 24.57 21.10
C ASP A 74 -13.07 24.32 19.58
N ARG A 75 -12.46 23.25 19.08
CA ARG A 75 -12.35 22.92 17.66
C ARG A 75 -13.03 21.59 17.30
N ILE A 76 -13.52 21.55 16.07
CA ILE A 76 -13.89 20.34 15.33
C ILE A 76 -13.08 20.38 14.02
N GLY A 77 -12.64 19.23 13.55
CA GLY A 77 -11.80 19.16 12.36
C GLY A 77 -11.99 17.86 11.59
N TRP A 78 -11.49 17.86 10.36
CA TRP A 78 -11.34 16.67 9.54
C TRP A 78 -9.86 16.36 9.31
N ALA A 79 -9.56 15.11 8.99
CA ALA A 79 -8.23 14.67 8.59
C ALA A 79 -8.34 13.73 7.40
N PHE A 80 -7.30 13.69 6.57
CA PHE A 80 -7.14 12.72 5.50
C PHE A 80 -5.67 12.30 5.35
N GLY A 81 -5.45 11.07 4.88
CA GLY A 81 -4.14 10.54 4.53
C GLY A 81 -4.19 9.96 3.12
N LEU A 82 -3.28 10.41 2.26
CA LEU A 82 -3.23 10.01 0.86
C LEU A 82 -2.02 9.14 0.55
N GLY A 83 -2.21 8.10 -0.25
CA GLY A 83 -1.10 7.29 -0.78
C GLY A 83 -0.46 7.98 -1.98
N LEU A 84 0.68 8.66 -1.78
CA LEU A 84 1.37 9.41 -2.84
C LEU A 84 1.76 8.53 -4.02
N GLU A 85 2.36 7.37 -3.74
CA GLU A 85 2.79 6.41 -4.76
C GLU A 85 1.59 5.91 -5.55
N ARG A 86 0.47 5.63 -4.87
CA ARG A 86 -0.74 5.14 -5.53
C ARG A 86 -1.38 6.20 -6.42
N LEU A 87 -1.47 7.45 -5.95
CA LEU A 87 -1.96 8.56 -6.77
C LEU A 87 -1.05 8.79 -7.97
N ALA A 88 0.27 8.76 -7.79
CA ALA A 88 1.23 8.90 -8.88
C ALA A 88 1.12 7.74 -9.88
N MET A 89 0.90 6.51 -9.41
CA MET A 89 0.68 5.35 -10.27
C MET A 89 -0.54 5.49 -11.16
N ILE A 90 -1.66 6.00 -10.63
CA ILE A 90 -2.87 6.24 -11.41
C ILE A 90 -2.66 7.45 -12.34
N LEU A 91 -2.04 8.53 -11.86
CA LEU A 91 -1.92 9.79 -12.60
C LEU A 91 -0.97 9.69 -13.79
N TYR A 92 0.12 8.95 -13.61
CA TYR A 92 1.19 8.80 -14.61
C TYR A 92 1.21 7.42 -15.25
N ASP A 93 0.19 6.58 -14.99
CA ASP A 93 0.10 5.19 -15.47
C ASP A 93 1.39 4.40 -15.18
N ILE A 94 1.91 4.53 -13.95
CA ILE A 94 3.13 3.83 -13.52
C ILE A 94 2.74 2.40 -13.16
N PRO A 95 3.26 1.38 -13.87
CA PRO A 95 2.80 0.00 -13.73
C PRO A 95 3.35 -0.70 -12.49
N ASP A 96 4.39 -0.14 -11.85
CA ASP A 96 5.08 -0.77 -10.73
C ASP A 96 5.66 0.27 -9.77
N ILE A 97 5.38 0.10 -8.47
CA ILE A 97 5.83 1.00 -7.39
C ILE A 97 7.37 1.03 -7.26
N ARG A 98 8.07 -0.01 -7.71
CA ARG A 98 9.55 -0.08 -7.63
C ARG A 98 10.23 0.99 -8.47
N LEU A 99 9.55 1.52 -9.50
CA LEU A 99 10.07 2.63 -10.30
C LEU A 99 10.32 3.92 -9.49
N PHE A 100 9.80 4.04 -8.26
CA PHE A 100 10.10 5.16 -7.38
C PHE A 100 11.44 5.02 -6.60
N TRP A 101 12.08 3.84 -6.59
CA TRP A 101 13.16 3.50 -5.63
C TRP A 101 14.45 2.99 -6.28
N SER A 102 14.71 3.31 -7.54
CA SER A 102 15.73 2.70 -8.41
C SER A 102 17.21 2.86 -8.00
N GLU A 103 17.53 3.35 -6.79
CA GLU A 103 18.91 3.69 -6.40
C GLU A 103 19.51 2.84 -5.25
N ASP A 104 18.73 2.04 -4.50
CA ASP A 104 19.29 1.14 -3.45
C ASP A 104 18.51 -0.19 -3.32
N GLU A 105 19.16 -1.32 -3.65
CA GLU A 105 18.51 -2.63 -3.72
C GLU A 105 18.72 -3.51 -2.45
N PRO A 106 17.66 -4.06 -1.82
CA PRO A 106 17.76 -5.29 -1.04
C PRO A 106 18.29 -6.45 -1.91
N ILE A 107 18.70 -7.59 -1.35
CA ILE A 107 19.41 -8.68 -2.08
C ILE A 107 18.80 -9.08 -3.44
N GLY A 108 17.46 -9.01 -3.58
CA GLY A 108 16.77 -9.22 -4.85
C GLY A 108 16.28 -7.96 -5.57
N GLY A 109 16.25 -6.82 -4.88
CA GLY A 109 16.01 -5.51 -5.46
C GLY A 109 14.83 -5.38 -6.42
N ASP A 110 15.04 -4.62 -7.48
CA ASP A 110 14.15 -4.39 -8.62
C ASP A 110 14.11 -5.59 -9.58
N LEU A 111 14.93 -6.61 -9.36
CA LEU A 111 14.84 -7.88 -10.09
C LEU A 111 13.67 -8.73 -9.60
N VAL A 112 13.22 -8.56 -8.36
CA VAL A 112 12.09 -9.30 -7.77
C VAL A 112 10.79 -8.53 -7.98
N GLU A 113 9.92 -9.06 -8.83
CA GLU A 113 8.59 -8.49 -9.11
C GLU A 113 7.58 -8.88 -8.04
N LYS A 114 7.61 -10.14 -7.60
CA LYS A 114 6.62 -10.67 -6.67
C LYS A 114 7.17 -11.84 -5.85
N VAL A 115 6.76 -11.93 -4.59
CA VAL A 115 7.00 -13.09 -3.73
C VAL A 115 5.67 -13.59 -3.17
N ASP A 116 5.31 -14.83 -3.51
CA ASP A 116 4.09 -15.47 -3.05
C ASP A 116 4.42 -16.64 -2.12
N LEU A 117 3.80 -16.72 -0.93
CA LEU A 117 3.81 -17.94 -0.12
C LEU A 117 2.85 -18.95 -0.76
N ILE A 118 3.39 -20.02 -1.32
CA ILE A 118 2.61 -21.02 -2.07
C ILE A 118 2.28 -22.28 -1.27
N ASP A 119 3.05 -22.59 -0.22
CA ASP A 119 2.78 -23.73 0.64
C ASP A 119 3.27 -23.48 2.08
N LYS A 120 2.54 -24.01 3.05
CA LYS A 120 2.89 -24.01 4.47
C LYS A 120 2.55 -25.36 5.08
N PHE A 121 3.55 -26.02 5.65
CA PHE A 121 3.41 -27.36 6.22
C PHE A 121 4.11 -27.46 7.58
N GLU A 122 3.43 -28.03 8.58
CA GLU A 122 4.05 -28.37 9.87
C GLU A 122 4.39 -29.86 9.93
N HIS A 123 5.65 -30.19 10.16
CA HIS A 123 6.08 -31.58 10.22
C HIS A 123 5.64 -32.25 11.55
N PRO A 124 4.89 -33.37 11.52
CA PRO A 124 4.21 -33.93 12.69
C PRO A 124 5.17 -34.39 13.80
N LYS A 125 6.38 -34.86 13.45
CA LYS A 125 7.36 -35.35 14.44
C LYS A 125 8.27 -34.26 15.02
N THR A 126 8.75 -33.35 14.18
CA THR A 126 9.73 -32.33 14.56
C THR A 126 9.08 -31.02 14.97
N ARG A 127 7.77 -30.85 14.70
CA ARG A 127 7.00 -29.61 14.89
C ARG A 127 7.59 -28.40 14.16
N LYS A 128 8.49 -28.63 13.21
CA LYS A 128 9.05 -27.58 12.35
C LYS A 128 8.03 -27.17 11.31
N THR A 129 7.91 -25.86 11.08
CA THR A 129 7.09 -25.31 9.99
C THR A 129 7.96 -25.06 8.77
N SER A 130 7.52 -25.56 7.62
CA SER A 130 8.09 -25.34 6.29
C SER A 130 7.24 -24.32 5.56
N HIS A 131 7.87 -23.29 4.99
CA HIS A 131 7.24 -22.35 4.07
C HIS A 131 7.89 -22.49 2.69
N CYS A 132 7.08 -22.60 1.64
CA CYS A 132 7.55 -22.57 0.27
C CYS A 132 7.11 -21.27 -0.39
N TYR A 133 8.07 -20.50 -0.89
CA TYR A 133 7.80 -19.24 -1.58
C TYR A 133 8.11 -19.38 -3.07
N ARG A 134 7.25 -18.79 -3.90
CA ARG A 134 7.51 -18.56 -5.33
C ARG A 134 7.99 -17.13 -5.50
N ILE A 135 9.20 -16.97 -6.02
CA ILE A 135 9.76 -15.66 -6.36
C ILE A 135 9.68 -15.48 -7.87
N THR A 136 9.02 -14.42 -8.31
CA THR A 136 8.92 -14.03 -9.72
C THR A 136 9.97 -12.96 -10.00
N TYR A 137 10.89 -13.26 -10.92
CA TYR A 137 11.95 -12.33 -11.31
C TYR A 137 11.59 -11.65 -12.64
N ARG A 138 11.49 -10.32 -12.61
CA ARG A 138 11.26 -9.48 -13.80
C ARG A 138 11.80 -8.08 -13.56
N HIS A 139 12.61 -7.62 -14.50
CA HIS A 139 13.14 -6.25 -14.52
C HIS A 139 12.37 -5.42 -15.54
N MET A 140 12.12 -4.15 -15.19
CA MET A 140 11.27 -3.27 -15.99
C MET A 140 11.96 -2.81 -17.28
N GLU A 141 13.27 -2.61 -17.25
CA GLU A 141 14.02 -2.02 -18.39
C GLU A 141 14.72 -3.03 -19.32
N ARG A 142 14.85 -4.31 -18.92
CA ARG A 142 15.65 -5.30 -19.68
C ARG A 142 15.27 -6.74 -19.38
N THR A 143 15.63 -7.65 -20.29
CA THR A 143 15.50 -9.09 -20.06
C THR A 143 16.54 -9.60 -19.07
N LEU A 144 16.11 -10.56 -18.23
CA LEU A 144 16.97 -11.24 -17.28
C LEU A 144 17.48 -12.58 -17.85
N SER A 145 18.79 -12.75 -17.76
CA SER A 145 19.50 -14.00 -18.01
C SER A 145 19.30 -15.01 -16.87
N GLN A 146 19.30 -16.30 -17.20
CA GLN A 146 19.25 -17.35 -16.19
C GLN A 146 20.43 -17.29 -15.20
N LYS A 147 21.59 -16.78 -15.65
CA LYS A 147 22.80 -16.68 -14.84
C LYS A 147 22.68 -15.61 -13.76
N GLU A 148 22.11 -14.45 -14.08
CA GLU A 148 21.93 -13.39 -13.09
C GLU A 148 20.85 -13.75 -12.08
N VAL A 149 19.71 -14.31 -12.53
CA VAL A 149 18.63 -14.73 -11.64
C VAL A 149 19.12 -15.79 -10.66
N ARG A 150 19.91 -16.76 -11.12
CA ARG A 150 20.47 -17.80 -10.24
C ARG A 150 21.40 -17.22 -9.17
N ARG A 151 22.25 -16.24 -9.52
CA ARG A 151 23.15 -15.59 -8.55
C ARG A 151 22.36 -14.89 -7.45
N VAL A 152 21.33 -14.15 -7.84
CA VAL A 152 20.45 -13.44 -6.90
C VAL A 152 19.67 -14.43 -6.04
N HIS A 153 19.10 -15.47 -6.65
CA HIS A 153 18.34 -16.48 -5.92
C HIS A 153 19.22 -17.20 -4.89
N GLN A 154 20.46 -17.55 -5.25
CA GLN A 154 21.41 -18.15 -4.32
C GLN A 154 21.77 -17.19 -3.17
N ALA A 155 21.99 -15.91 -3.46
CA ALA A 155 22.24 -14.91 -2.41
C ALA A 155 21.04 -14.77 -1.46
N VAL A 156 19.80 -14.83 -1.97
CA VAL A 156 18.58 -14.85 -1.15
C VAL A 156 18.55 -16.09 -0.25
N GLN A 157 18.88 -17.27 -0.79
CA GLN A 157 18.92 -18.52 -0.02
C GLN A 157 19.97 -18.46 1.11
N GLU A 158 21.18 -17.99 0.80
CA GLU A 158 22.27 -17.86 1.77
C GLU A 158 21.94 -16.84 2.87
N ALA A 159 21.42 -15.68 2.49
CA ALA A 159 21.01 -14.65 3.44
C ALA A 159 19.84 -15.09 4.32
N ALA A 160 18.88 -15.86 3.79
CA ALA A 160 17.80 -16.41 4.58
C ALA A 160 18.35 -17.31 5.71
N VAL A 161 19.32 -18.18 5.40
CA VAL A 161 19.95 -19.04 6.42
C VAL A 161 20.73 -18.20 7.44
N GLN A 162 21.50 -17.20 6.99
CA GLN A 162 22.35 -16.40 7.88
C GLN A 162 21.58 -15.41 8.76
N LEU A 163 20.61 -14.70 8.19
CA LEU A 163 19.92 -13.59 8.86
C LEU A 163 18.64 -14.03 9.56
N LEU A 164 17.93 -15.02 9.00
CA LEU A 164 16.65 -15.50 9.52
C LEU A 164 16.77 -16.85 10.23
N ALA A 165 17.98 -17.41 10.30
CA ALA A 165 18.28 -18.70 10.93
C ALA A 165 17.37 -19.85 10.44
N VAL A 166 16.95 -19.80 9.17
CA VAL A 166 16.13 -20.86 8.57
C VAL A 166 16.98 -22.04 8.13
N GLU A 167 16.38 -23.23 8.10
CA GLU A 167 16.99 -24.41 7.50
C GLU A 167 16.55 -24.51 6.03
N GLY A 168 17.51 -24.35 5.12
CA GLY A 168 17.24 -24.37 3.67
C GLY A 168 16.70 -25.72 3.19
N ARG A 169 15.58 -25.67 2.46
CA ARG A 169 14.99 -26.79 1.72
C ARG A 169 14.85 -26.35 0.27
N PHE A 170 15.86 -26.61 -0.54
CA PHE A 170 16.00 -26.14 -1.92
C PHE A 170 16.04 -27.31 -2.90
#